data_AF-A0A517I805-F1
#
_entry.id   AF-A0A517I805-F1
#
_cell.length_a   1.000
_cell.length_b   1.000
_cell.length_c   1.000
_cell.angle_alpha   90.00
_cell.angle_beta   90.00
_cell.angle_gamma   90.00
#
_symmetry.space_group_name_H-M   'P 1'
#
loop_
_entity.id
_entity.type
_entity.pdbx_description
1 polymer ?
#
loop_
_entity_poly.entity_id
_entity_poly.type
_entity_poly.pdbx_seq_one_letter_code
_entity_poly.pdbx_strand_id
1 'polypeptide(L)' 'MLTDIERKILRIIGNYSAMKPKPPSIDVICVKTGRSREGVMTVLEVLAREEYIEWQRAEPDNIEVITSWERKGR' A
#
# COMPACT_ATOMS: atom_id res chain seq x y z
N MET A 1 -10.65 0.15 11.17
CA MET A 1 -9.92 -1.15 11.26
C MET A 1 -9.82 -1.73 9.87
N LEU A 2 -8.63 -2.15 9.44
CA LEU A 2 -8.41 -2.59 8.05
C LEU A 2 -9.16 -3.90 7.72
N THR A 3 -9.80 -3.92 6.55
CA THR A 3 -10.40 -5.12 5.94
C THR A 3 -9.34 -6.15 5.56
N ASP A 4 -9.75 -7.39 5.26
CA ASP A 4 -8.80 -8.43 4.84
C ASP A 4 -8.04 -8.07 3.56
N ILE A 5 -8.70 -7.37 2.63
CA ILE A 5 -8.07 -6.95 1.39
C ILE A 5 -7.08 -5.80 1.62
N GLU A 6 -7.43 -4.83 2.46
CA GLU A 6 -6.53 -3.73 2.85
C GLU A 6 -5.28 -4.27 3.55
N ARG A 7 -5.44 -5.14 4.55
CA ARG A 7 -4.31 -5.80 5.24
C ARG A 7 -3.44 -6.60 4.27
N LYS A 8 -4.06 -7.33 3.34
CA LYS A 8 -3.32 -8.11 2.34
C LYS A 8 -2.48 -7.20 1.44
N ILE A 9 -3.04 -6.10 0.95
CA ILE A 9 -2.34 -5.13 0.09
C ILE A 9 -1.20 -4.46 0.87
N LEU A 10 -1.47 -3.97 2.09
CA LEU A 10 -0.45 -3.39 2.96
C LEU A 10 0.71 -4.35 3.21
N ARG A 11 0.42 -5.64 3.45
CA ARG A 11 1.45 -6.67 3.63
C ARG A 11 2.28 -6.92 2.36
N ILE A 12 1.67 -6.87 1.18
CA ILE A 12 2.41 -7.00 -0.09
C ILE A 12 3.39 -5.82 -0.23
N ILE A 13 2.94 -4.60 0.01
CA ILE A 13 3.77 -3.39 -0.08
C ILE A 13 4.90 -3.44 0.95
N GLY A 14 4.58 -3.72 2.21
CA GLY A 14 5.57 -3.86 3.29
C GLY A 14 6.64 -4.91 2.99
N ASN A 15 6.24 -6.08 2.48
CA ASN A 15 7.21 -7.12 2.08
C ASN A 15 8.11 -6.67 0.94
N TYR A 16 7.59 -5.95 -0.05
CA TYR A 16 8.40 -5.40 -1.13
C TYR A 16 9.38 -4.35 -0.61
N SER A 17 8.92 -3.43 0.24
CA SER A 17 9.77 -2.40 0.85
C SER A 17 10.90 -2.99 1.69
N ALA A 18 10.67 -4.12 2.36
CA ALA A 18 11.68 -4.79 3.17
C ALA A 18 12.67 -5.63 2.35
N MET A 19 12.24 -6.19 1.21
CA MET A 19 13.03 -7.16 0.44
C MET A 19 13.61 -6.61 -0.86
N LYS A 20 13.10 -5.48 -1.36
CA LYS A 20 13.43 -4.95 -2.69
C LYS A 20 13.68 -3.45 -2.61
N PRO A 21 14.57 -2.93 -3.48
CA PRO A 21 14.85 -1.50 -3.54
C PRO A 21 13.73 -0.66 -4.17
N LYS A 22 12.71 -1.29 -4.77
CA LYS A 22 11.59 -0.61 -5.42
C LYS A 22 10.26 -1.16 -4.89
N PRO A 23 9.24 -0.29 -4.73
CA PRO A 23 7.90 -0.72 -4.36
C PRO A 23 7.27 -1.62 -5.45
N PRO A 24 6.21 -2.38 -5.13
CA PRO A 24 5.50 -3.15 -6.14
C PRO A 24 4.72 -2.20 -7.06
N SER A 25 4.71 -2.46 -8.36
CA SER A 25 3.78 -1.79 -9.27
C SER A 25 2.34 -2.21 -8.99
N ILE A 26 1.38 -1.39 -9.44
CA ILE A 26 -0.04 -1.73 -9.34
C ILE A 26 -0.35 -3.08 -9.97
N ASP A 27 0.25 -3.40 -11.12
CA ASP A 27 -0.02 -4.66 -11.81
C ASP A 27 0.45 -5.87 -10.99
N VAL A 28 1.56 -5.76 -10.26
CA VAL A 28 2.02 -6.79 -9.32
C VAL A 28 1.00 -6.98 -8.19
N ILE A 29 0.43 -5.91 -7.67
CA ILE A 29 -0.59 -5.97 -6.63
C ILE A 29 -1.87 -6.61 -7.18
N CYS A 30 -2.30 -6.23 -8.38
CA CYS A 30 -3.46 -6.84 -9.07
C CYS A 30 -3.28 -8.36 -9.21
N VAL A 31 -2.15 -8.83 -9.73
CA VAL A 31 -1.85 -10.26 -9.88
C VAL A 31 -1.90 -11.00 -8.55
N LYS A 32 -1.32 -10.41 -7.49
CA LYS A 32 -1.26 -11.04 -6.16
C LYS A 32 -2.60 -11.05 -5.40
N THR A 33 -3.51 -10.16 -5.77
CA THR A 33 -4.80 -9.99 -5.08
C THR A 33 -5.98 -10.50 -5.88
N GLY A 34 -5.85 -10.68 -7.19
CA GLY A 34 -6.96 -10.96 -8.10
C GLY A 34 -7.92 -9.78 -8.27
N ARG A 35 -7.52 -8.56 -7.87
CA ARG A 35 -8.34 -7.35 -7.95
C ARG A 35 -8.07 -6.58 -9.23
N SER A 36 -9.08 -5.85 -9.69
CA SER A 36 -8.93 -4.88 -10.77
C SER A 36 -8.02 -3.73 -10.35
N ARG A 37 -7.45 -3.04 -11.34
CA ARG A 37 -6.61 -1.86 -11.13
C ARG A 37 -7.31 -0.80 -10.27
N GLU A 38 -8.55 -0.46 -10.61
CA GLU A 38 -9.33 0.52 -9.85
C GLU A 38 -9.59 0.05 -8.41
N GLY A 39 -9.90 -1.24 -8.22
CA GLY A 39 -10.10 -1.79 -6.88
C GLY A 39 -8.84 -1.74 -6.02
N VAL A 40 -7.66 -1.93 -6.61
CA VAL A 40 -6.38 -1.73 -5.91
C VAL A 40 -6.17 -0.26 -5.58
N MET A 41 -6.42 0.66 -6.52
CA MET A 41 -6.25 2.09 -6.30
C MET A 41 -7.17 2.64 -5.20
N THR A 42 -8.44 2.21 -5.15
CA THR A 42 -9.34 2.54 -4.03
C THR A 42 -8.80 2.08 -2.69
N VAL A 43 -8.19 0.89 -2.63
CA VAL A 43 -7.57 0.42 -1.39
C VAL A 43 -6.33 1.24 -1.04
N LEU A 44 -5.52 1.65 -2.02
CA LEU A 44 -4.37 2.53 -1.79
C LEU A 44 -4.78 3.91 -1.25
N GLU A 45 -5.89 4.46 -1.72
CA GLU A 45 -6.47 5.70 -1.16
C GLU A 45 -6.86 5.53 0.30
N VAL A 46 -7.47 4.39 0.66
CA VAL A 46 -7.80 4.08 2.05
C VAL A 46 -6.52 3.98 2.88
N LEU A 47 -5.52 3.22 2.42
CA LEU A 47 -4.26 3.04 3.15
C LEU A 47 -3.47 4.35 3.30
N ALA A 48 -3.52 5.24 2.31
CA ALA A 48 -2.90 6.56 2.38
C ALA A 48 -3.63 7.48 3.35
N ARG A 49 -4.96 7.52 3.28
CA ARG A 49 -5.80 8.32 4.20
C ARG A 49 -5.67 7.88 5.65
N GLU A 50 -5.49 6.59 5.89
CA GLU A 50 -5.27 6.02 7.23
C GLU A 50 -3.79 6.05 7.65
N GLU A 51 -2.94 6.74 6.88
CA GLU A 51 -1.53 7.00 7.19
C GLU A 51 -0.66 5.73 7.33
N TYR A 52 -0.97 4.67 6.57
CA TYR A 52 -0.12 3.47 6.48
C TYR A 52 0.95 3.58 5.37
N ILE A 53 0.66 4.35 4.33
CA ILE A 53 1.54 4.57 3.17
C ILE A 53 1.47 6.03 2.72
N GLU A 54 2.53 6.53 2.09
CA GLU A 54 2.48 7.71 1.25
C GLU A 54 2.23 7.27 -0.20
N TRP A 55 1.15 7.78 -0.79
CA TRP A 55 0.74 7.40 -2.14
C TRP A 55 -0.16 8.46 -2.76
N GLN A 56 -0.02 8.66 -4.08
CA GLN A 56 -0.87 9.55 -4.85
C GLN A 56 -1.32 8.91 -6.17
N ARG A 57 -2.57 9.17 -6.56
CA ARG A 57 -3.18 8.59 -7.77
C ARG A 57 -2.44 8.97 -9.06
N ALA A 58 -1.79 10.13 -9.10
CA ALA A 58 -1.04 10.61 -10.26
C ALA A 58 0.23 9.77 -10.54
N GLU A 59 0.81 9.16 -9.51
CA GLU A 59 2.01 8.33 -9.59
C GLU A 59 1.74 6.99 -8.89
N PRO A 60 0.90 6.12 -9.49
CA PRO A 60 0.31 5.01 -8.77
C PRO A 60 1.32 3.91 -8.39
N ASP A 61 2.47 3.84 -9.08
CA ASP A 61 3.54 2.91 -8.77
C ASP A 61 4.56 3.47 -7.76
N ASN A 62 4.42 4.75 -7.38
CA ASN A 62 5.24 5.38 -6.34
C ASN A 62 4.53 5.23 -4.99
N ILE A 63 4.91 4.19 -4.24
CA ILE A 63 4.32 3.85 -2.94
C ILE A 63 5.44 3.80 -1.91
N GLU A 64 5.32 4.56 -0.83
CA GLU A 64 6.25 4.51 0.30
C GLU A 64 5.52 4.02 1.55
N VAL A 65 6.12 3.07 2.27
CA VAL A 65 5.55 2.59 3.53
C VAL A 65 5.91 3.56 4.63
N ILE A 66 4.90 4.03 5.38
CA ILE A 66 5.16 4.86 6.55
C ILE A 66 5.69 3.93 7.65
N THR A 67 7.02 3.87 7.76
CA THR A 67 7.74 3.01 8.71
C THR A 67 7.66 3.47 10.17
N SER A 68 6.95 4.56 10.47
CA SER A 68 6.93 5.15 11.82
C SER A 68 6.20 4.24 12.81
N TRP A 69 6.96 3.38 13.48
CA TRP A 69 6.59 2.80 14.77
C TRP A 69 6.64 3.81 15.92
N GLU A 70 7.07 5.06 15.66
CA GLU A 70 6.88 6.18 16.57
C GLU A 70 5.66 7.00 16.15
N ARG A 71 4.47 6.57 16.55
CA ARG A 71 3.49 7.58 16.96
C ARG A 71 4.09 8.26 18.19
N LYS A 72 4.83 9.36 18.00
CA LYS A 72 5.06 10.29 19.11
C LYS A 72 3.69 10.65 19.64
N GLY A 73 3.42 10.22 20.87
CA GLY A 73 2.15 10.45 21.53
C GLY A 73 1.70 11.89 21.36
N ARG A 74 0.44 12.03 20.96
CA ARG A 74 -0.37 13.18 21.31
C ARG A 74 -1.60 12.66 22.02
#